data_AF-A0A351KHY1-F1
#
_entry.id   AF-A0A351KHY1-F1
#
_cell.length_a   1.000
_cell.length_b   1.000
_cell.length_c   1.000
_cell.angle_alpha   90.00
_cell.angle_beta   90.00
_cell.angle_gamma   90.00
#
_symmetry.space_group_name_H-M   'P 1'
#
loop_
_entity.id
_entity.type
_entity.pdbx_description
1 polymer ?
#
loop_
_entity_poly.entity_id
_entity_poly.type
_entity_poly.pdbx_seq_one_letter_code
_entity_poly.pdbx_strand_id
1 'polypeptide(L)' 'MAKRSNNWDSNKLENWIREGRGQGEGKEYKPWLTIQDFPSMGRVTRIFGWTTQRIHHFFSDSQLKYFYLLDWEEKVIDI' A
#
# COMPACT_ATOMS: atom_id res chain seq x y z
N MET A 1 12.31 2.68 6.25
CA MET A 1 13.43 1.70 6.16
C MET A 1 12.81 0.32 6.11
N ALA A 2 13.10 -0.47 5.07
CA ALA A 2 12.58 -1.82 4.97
C ALA A 2 13.21 -2.69 6.07
N LYS A 3 12.36 -3.51 6.69
CA LYS A 3 12.78 -4.42 7.76
C LYS A 3 12.88 -5.86 7.26
N ARG A 4 12.28 -6.17 6.12
CA ARG A 4 12.15 -7.54 5.61
C ARG A 4 13.04 -7.73 4.38
N SER A 5 13.65 -8.91 4.29
CA SER A 5 14.43 -9.33 3.13
C SER A 5 13.51 -9.55 1.91
N ASN A 6 14.00 -9.19 0.72
CA ASN A 6 13.33 -9.37 -0.57
C ASN A 6 13.30 -10.83 -1.05
N ASN A 7 13.88 -11.78 -0.30
CA ASN A 7 13.83 -13.18 -0.69
C ASN A 7 12.36 -13.64 -0.80
N TRP A 8 12.02 -14.13 -1.99
CA TRP A 8 10.69 -14.61 -2.34
C TRP A 8 10.66 -16.13 -2.19
N ASP A 9 9.63 -16.63 -1.52
CA ASP A 9 9.41 -18.05 -1.26
C ASP A 9 7.90 -18.34 -1.29
N SER A 10 7.54 -19.56 -1.69
CA SER A 10 6.19 -20.10 -1.70
C SER A 10 5.51 -19.97 -0.33
N ASN A 11 6.25 -20.26 0.76
CA ASN A 11 5.71 -20.14 2.12
C ASN A 11 5.37 -18.69 2.49
N LYS A 12 6.16 -17.73 1.99
CA LYS A 12 5.91 -16.30 2.20
C LYS A 12 4.64 -15.86 1.49
N LEU A 13 4.44 -16.34 0.26
CA LEU A 13 3.21 -16.11 -0.51
C LEU A 13 1.99 -16.67 0.23
N GLU A 14 2.03 -17.93 0.68
CA GLU A 14 0.91 -18.53 1.43
C GLU A 14 0.58 -17.78 2.70
N ASN A 15 1.60 -17.32 3.45
CA ASN A 15 1.38 -16.50 4.63
C ASN A 15 0.73 -15.16 4.29
N TRP A 16 1.13 -14.51 3.20
CA TRP A 16 0.53 -13.24 2.75
C TRP A 16 -0.93 -13.41 2.33
N ILE A 17 -1.25 -14.51 1.65
CA ILE A 17 -2.64 -14.87 1.31
C ILE A 17 -3.44 -15.12 2.60
N ARG A 18 -2.88 -15.84 3.57
CA ARG A 18 -3.52 -16.12 4.87
C ARG A 18 -3.74 -14.86 5.71
N GLU A 19 -2.86 -13.86 5.61
CA GLU A 19 -3.02 -12.54 6.23
C GLU A 19 -4.16 -11.71 5.60
N GLY A 20 -4.68 -12.16 4.45
CA GLY A 20 -5.71 -11.46 3.68
C GLY A 20 -5.16 -10.24 2.93
N ARG A 21 -3.87 -10.25 2.57
CA ARG A 21 -3.28 -9.16 1.78
C ARG A 21 -3.90 -9.13 0.38
N GLY A 22 -4.14 -7.93 -0.12
CA GLY A 22 -4.84 -7.69 -1.39
C GLY A 22 -6.35 -7.94 -1.31
N GLN A 23 -6.90 -8.21 -0.12
CA GLN A 23 -8.33 -8.43 0.09
C GLN A 23 -8.94 -7.31 0.93
N GLY A 24 -10.27 -7.21 0.87
CA GLY A 24 -11.05 -6.13 1.49
C GLY A 24 -11.32 -4.99 0.51
N GLU A 25 -12.09 -4.01 0.96
CA GLU A 25 -12.47 -2.82 0.20
C GLU A 25 -12.45 -1.60 1.12
N GLY A 26 -12.18 -0.42 0.58
CA GLY A 26 -12.14 0.84 1.31
C GLY A 26 -11.21 0.78 2.51
N LYS A 27 -11.75 1.03 3.70
CA LYS A 27 -11.01 1.05 4.97
C LYS A 27 -10.41 -0.31 5.34
N GLU A 28 -11.08 -1.40 4.96
CA GLU A 28 -10.68 -2.77 5.32
C GLU A 28 -9.70 -3.38 4.31
N TYR A 29 -9.43 -2.68 3.20
CA TYR A 29 -8.45 -3.15 2.22
C TYR A 29 -7.04 -3.22 2.82
N LYS A 30 -6.44 -4.40 2.72
CA LYS A 30 -5.05 -4.64 3.14
C LYS A 30 -4.14 -4.58 1.92
N PRO A 31 -3.23 -3.60 1.80
CA PRO A 31 -2.34 -3.54 0.66
C PRO A 31 -1.41 -4.75 0.60
N TRP A 32 -1.19 -5.26 -0.61
CA TRP A 32 -0.26 -6.38 -0.85
C TRP A 32 1.15 -6.06 -0.37
N LEU A 33 1.61 -4.86 -0.73
CA LEU A 33 2.94 -4.36 -0.41
C LEU A 33 2.85 -3.28 0.65
N THR A 34 3.68 -3.40 1.68
CA THR A 34 3.88 -2.35 2.67
C THR A 34 5.27 -1.75 2.54
N ILE A 35 5.45 -0.52 3.04
CA ILE A 35 6.76 0.17 3.05
C ILE A 35 7.86 -0.58 3.83
N GLN A 36 7.51 -1.63 4.58
CA GLN A 36 8.46 -2.46 5.33
C GLN A 36 8.96 -3.64 4.51
N ASP A 37 8.22 -4.03 3.46
CA ASP A 37 8.48 -5.22 2.66
C ASP A 37 9.59 -5.00 1.62
N PHE A 38 9.74 -3.77 1.10
CA PHE A 38 10.74 -3.43 0.09
C PHE A 38 11.63 -2.26 0.51
N PRO A 39 12.97 -2.37 0.40
CA PRO A 39 13.87 -1.25 0.60
C PRO A 39 13.60 -0.20 -0.45
N SER A 40 13.34 1.03 0.00
CA SER A 40 13.08 2.12 -0.91
C SER A 40 14.37 2.50 -1.63
N MET A 41 14.36 2.43 -2.97
CA MET A 41 15.38 3.06 -3.82
C MET A 41 15.23 4.60 -3.85
N GLY A 42 14.17 5.13 -3.22
CA GLY A 42 13.84 6.55 -3.12
C GLY A 42 13.02 6.85 -1.86
N ARG A 43 12.04 7.77 -1.94
CA ARG A 43 11.17 8.13 -0.81
C ARG A 43 9.93 7.25 -0.74
N VAL A 44 9.75 6.60 0.41
CA VAL A 44 8.50 5.93 0.79
C VAL A 44 7.65 6.85 1.65
N THR A 45 6.34 6.82 1.43
CA THR A 45 5.39 7.66 2.18
C THR A 45 4.24 6.79 2.69
N ARG A 46 3.80 7.11 3.91
CA ARG A 46 2.54 6.63 4.48
C ARG A 46 1.66 7.82 4.72
N ILE A 47 0.49 7.84 4.10
CA ILE A 47 -0.44 8.95 4.23
C ILE A 47 -1.85 8.43 4.42
N PHE A 48 -2.61 9.13 5.26
CA PHE A 48 -4.02 8.83 5.48
C PHE A 48 -4.84 9.44 4.35
N GLY A 49 -5.63 8.62 3.66
CA GLY A 49 -6.58 9.07 2.65
C GLY A 49 -7.94 9.35 3.24
N TRP A 50 -8.52 10.49 2.91
CA TRP A 50 -9.87 10.91 3.34
C TRP A 50 -10.94 10.08 2.65
N THR A 51 -10.77 9.76 1.36
CA THR A 51 -11.75 9.01 0.56
C THR A 51 -11.95 7.60 1.11
N THR A 52 -10.86 6.89 1.39
CA THR A 52 -10.89 5.48 1.80
C THR A 52 -10.75 5.27 3.32
N GLN A 53 -10.49 6.34 4.07
CA GLN A 53 -10.23 6.34 5.52
C GLN A 53 -9.18 5.32 5.98
N ARG A 54 -8.14 5.10 5.17
CA ARG A 54 -7.02 4.20 5.51
C ARG A 54 -5.66 4.82 5.20
N ILE A 55 -4.62 4.20 5.76
CA ILE A 55 -3.24 4.57 5.48
C ILE A 55 -2.81 3.89 4.17
N HIS A 56 -2.46 4.70 3.19
CA HIS A 56 -1.90 4.26 1.92
C HIS A 56 -0.38 4.16 2.00
N HIS A 57 0.17 3.19 1.28
CA HIS A 57 1.60 2.91 1.24
C HIS A 57 2.16 3.19 -0.15
N PHE A 58 3.00 4.22 -0.27
CA PHE A 58 3.61 4.61 -1.55
C PHE A 58 5.12 4.41 -1.53
N PHE A 59 5.65 3.99 -2.67
CA PHE A 59 7.05 3.64 -2.88
C PHE A 59 7.79 4.62 -3.78
N SER A 60 7.08 5.61 -4.33
CA SER A 60 7.67 6.72 -5.09
C SER A 60 6.85 8.00 -4.93
N ASP A 61 7.49 9.12 -5.23
CA ASP A 61 6.83 10.42 -5.22
C ASP A 61 5.78 10.55 -6.33
N SER A 62 5.96 9.88 -7.47
CA SER A 62 4.97 9.87 -8.55
C SER A 62 3.68 9.18 -8.11
N GLN A 63 3.77 8.07 -7.39
CA GLN A 63 2.60 7.39 -6.80
C GLN A 63 1.89 8.30 -5.80
N LEU A 64 2.64 8.97 -4.92
CA LEU A 64 2.06 9.90 -3.94
C LEU A 64 1.35 11.08 -4.61
N LYS A 65 1.97 11.69 -5.62
CA LYS A 65 1.37 12.81 -6.37
C LYS A 65 0.11 12.39 -7.10
N TYR A 66 0.11 11.20 -7.70
CA TYR A 66 -1.08 10.66 -8.36
C TYR A 66 -2.19 10.35 -7.36
N PHE A 67 -1.84 9.79 -6.20
CA PHE A 67 -2.79 9.57 -5.12
C PHE A 67 -3.50 10.86 -4.69
N TYR A 68 -2.78 11.98 -4.52
CA TYR A 68 -3.43 13.24 -4.17
C TYR A 68 -4.46 13.72 -5.19
N LEU A 69 -4.25 13.42 -6.48
CA LEU A 69 -5.24 13.74 -7.51
C LEU A 69 -6.50 12.89 -7.36
N LEU A 70 -6.34 11.59 -7.05
CA LEU A 70 -7.45 10.67 -6.85
C LEU A 70 -8.21 10.97 -5.56
N ASP A 71 -7.50 11.23 -4.47
CA ASP A 71 -8.05 11.47 -3.14
C ASP A 71 -8.77 12.83 -3.05
N TRP A 72 -8.54 13.72 -4.02
CA TRP A 72 -9.25 15.01 -4.17
C TRP A 72 -10.49 14.92 -5.08
N GLU A 73 -10.55 13.95 -5.98
CA GLU A 73 -11.65 13.82 -6.94
C GLU A 73 -12.88 13.20 -6.28
N GLU A 74 -14.00 13.95 -6.25
CA GLU A 74 -15.24 13.52 -5.59
C GLU A 74 -15.87 12.26 -6.20
N LYS A 75 -15.56 11.96 -7.47
CA LYS A 75 -16.05 10.75 -8.15
C LYS A 75 -15.30 9.48 -7.76
N VAL A 76 -14.15 9.60 -7.11
CA VAL A 76 -13.36 8.44 -6.69
C VAL A 76 -13.96 7.87 -5.40
N ILE A 77 -14.33 6.60 -5.44
CA ILE A 77 -14.97 5.90 -4.30
C ILE A 77 -13.94 5.09 -3.50
N ASP A 78 -12.97 4.47 -4.19
CA ASP A 78 -11.88 3.71 -3.56
C ASP A 78 -10.59 3.82 -4.39
N ILE A 79 -9.44 3.62 -3.73
CA ILE A 79 -8.08 3.78 -4.30
C ILE A 79 -7.20 2.62 -3.88
#